data_AF-A0A1G2CFE2-F1
#
_entry.id   AF-A0A1G2CFE2-F1
#
_cell.length_a   1.000
_cell.length_b   1.000
_cell.length_c   1.000
_cell.angle_alpha   90.00
_cell.angle_beta   90.00
_cell.angle_gamma   90.00
#
_symmetry.space_group_name_H-M   'P 1'
#
loop_
_entity.id
_entity.type
_entity.pdbx_description
1 polymer ?
#
loop_
_entity_poly.entity_id
_entity_poly.type
_entity_poly.pdbx_seq_one_letter_code
_entity_poly.pdbx_strand_id
1 'polypeptide(L)'
;MNPDIKKIIAVSAAIFILLVAYYGSYLPMRKSTVFIETMRSSSMIKTISDFESAFSVPLDYPSQIGQEELVRSMANTINGSLQNVSDPRAVSELVNYAEKYYAPLIARGRGMSFGQDVYILGMINEIAFLKTKEPKYLQAAEKYFKMGQTLGPKRPQTLYGLLDVYRMSGNIDAFKKIADQVLSQWPDDARTSNLVNQMLNSSSSESK
;
A
#
# COMPACT_ATOMS: atom_id res chain seq x y z
N MET A 1 50.40 -15.53 17.94
CA MET A 1 49.02 -16.02 18.15
C MET A 1 49.02 -17.55 18.07
N ASN A 2 48.49 -18.22 19.09
CA ASN A 2 48.48 -19.68 19.21
C ASN A 2 47.81 -20.32 17.96
N PRO A 3 48.41 -21.37 17.34
CA PRO A 3 47.84 -22.06 16.18
C PRO A 3 46.39 -22.55 16.39
N ASP A 4 46.01 -22.94 17.61
CA ASP A 4 44.65 -23.39 17.89
C ASP A 4 43.65 -22.23 17.86
N ILE A 5 44.06 -21.05 18.32
CA ILE A 5 43.27 -19.82 18.20
C ILE A 5 43.04 -19.46 16.73
N LYS A 6 44.05 -19.63 15.87
CA LYS A 6 43.91 -19.39 14.42
C LYS A 6 42.88 -20.33 13.79
N LYS A 7 42.89 -21.62 14.15
CA LYS A 7 41.92 -22.61 13.65
C LYS A 7 40.49 -22.28 14.09
N ILE A 8 40.29 -21.92 15.36
CA ILE A 8 38.97 -21.52 15.88
C ILE A 8 38.44 -20.30 15.11
N ILE A 9 39.28 -19.27 14.91
CA ILE A 9 38.89 -18.08 14.15
C ILE A 9 38.52 -18.45 12.71
N ALA A 10 39.33 -19.29 12.05
CA ALA A 10 39.08 -19.70 10.67
C ALA A 10 37.75 -20.47 10.52
N VAL A 11 37.46 -21.42 11.43
CA VAL A 11 36.20 -22.17 11.42
C VAL A 11 35.00 -21.25 11.67
N SER A 12 35.08 -20.37 12.67
CA SER A 12 34.03 -19.40 12.97
C SER A 12 33.78 -18.44 11.80
N ALA A 13 34.85 -17.96 11.14
CA ALA A 13 34.73 -17.11 9.97
C ALA A 13 34.09 -17.84 8.79
N ALA A 14 34.44 -19.10 8.54
CA ALA A 14 33.83 -19.89 7.48
C ALA A 14 32.33 -20.12 7.73
N ILE A 15 31.94 -20.47 8.96
CA ILE A 15 30.53 -20.61 9.34
C ILE A 15 29.79 -19.29 9.15
N PHE A 16 30.38 -18.17 9.59
CA PHE A 16 29.78 -16.84 9.42
C PHE A 16 29.57 -16.50 7.94
N ILE A 17 30.56 -16.75 7.07
CA ILE A 17 30.44 -16.53 5.62
C ILE A 17 29.30 -17.37 5.03
N LEU A 18 29.17 -18.65 5.43
CA LEU A 18 28.09 -19.51 4.97
C LEU A 18 26.71 -19.00 5.42
N LEU A 19 26.59 -18.52 6.65
CA LEU A 19 25.35 -17.92 7.16
C LEU A 19 25.00 -16.64 6.38
N VAL A 20 25.98 -15.76 6.12
CA VAL A 20 25.77 -14.55 5.31
C VAL A 20 25.36 -14.90 3.89
N ALA A 21 25.99 -15.89 3.25
CA ALA A 21 25.60 -16.34 1.91
C ALA A 21 24.17 -16.92 1.89
N TYR A 22 23.81 -17.70 2.91
CA TYR A 22 22.48 -18.31 3.01
C TYR A 22 21.39 -17.26 3.25
N TYR A 23 21.51 -16.45 4.30
CA TYR A 23 20.48 -15.47 4.70
C TYR A 23 20.51 -14.19 3.85
N GLY A 24 21.68 -13.77 3.38
CA GLY A 24 21.87 -12.54 2.62
C GLY A 24 21.72 -12.71 1.10
N SER A 25 21.89 -13.92 0.55
CA SER A 25 21.84 -14.12 -0.89
C SER A 25 20.87 -15.23 -1.31
N TYR A 26 21.01 -16.44 -0.75
CA TYR A 26 20.19 -17.59 -1.18
C TYR A 26 18.70 -17.40 -0.86
N LEU A 27 18.34 -17.09 0.38
CA LEU A 27 16.94 -16.92 0.77
C LEU A 27 16.23 -15.76 0.03
N PRO A 28 16.82 -14.55 -0.10
CA PRO A 28 16.25 -13.49 -0.91
C PRO A 28 16.09 -13.87 -2.39
N MET A 29 17.08 -14.53 -2.98
CA MET A 29 17.01 -14.99 -4.36
C MET A 29 15.85 -15.97 -4.55
N ARG A 30 15.72 -17.00 -3.69
CA ARG A 30 14.65 -17.99 -3.77
C ARG A 30 13.27 -17.35 -3.62
N LYS A 31 13.12 -16.44 -2.66
CA LYS A 31 11.89 -15.67 -2.47
C LYS A 31 11.49 -14.90 -3.74
N SER A 32 12.42 -14.16 -4.33
CA SER A 32 12.18 -13.41 -5.56
C SER A 32 11.82 -14.32 -6.73
N THR A 33 12.47 -15.48 -6.87
CA THR A 33 12.13 -16.45 -7.92
C THR A 33 10.68 -16.94 -7.78
N VAL A 34 10.28 -17.37 -6.58
CA VAL A 34 8.91 -17.85 -6.32
C VAL A 34 7.88 -16.73 -6.57
N PHE A 35 8.21 -15.49 -6.19
CA PHE A 35 7.34 -14.35 -6.46
C PHE A 35 7.19 -14.06 -7.95
N ILE A 36 8.28 -14.10 -8.72
CA ILE A 36 8.27 -13.90 -10.18
C ILE A 36 7.41 -14.97 -10.86
N GLU A 37 7.53 -16.24 -10.43
CA GLU A 37 6.71 -17.34 -10.94
C GLU A 37 5.22 -17.13 -10.62
N THR A 38 4.92 -16.67 -9.41
CA THR A 38 3.55 -16.29 -8.99
C THR A 38 3.00 -15.17 -9.88
N MET A 39 3.79 -14.12 -10.14
CA MET A 39 3.37 -13.01 -11.01
C MET A 39 3.14 -13.45 -12.46
N ARG A 40 3.99 -14.31 -13.01
CA ARG A 40 3.84 -14.85 -14.37
C ARG A 40 2.60 -15.72 -14.53
N SER A 41 2.19 -16.40 -13.46
CA SER A 41 0.99 -17.23 -13.43
C SER A 41 -0.27 -16.49 -12.98
N SER A 42 -0.17 -15.18 -12.67
CA SER A 42 -1.28 -14.40 -12.12
C SER A 42 -2.51 -14.33 -13.04
N SER A 43 -2.33 -14.42 -14.35
CA SER A 43 -3.44 -14.48 -15.32
C SER A 43 -4.28 -15.77 -15.21
N MET A 44 -3.76 -16.81 -14.56
CA MET A 44 -4.46 -18.07 -14.32
C MET A 44 -5.26 -18.06 -13.00
N ILE A 45 -5.07 -17.04 -12.16
CA ILE A 45 -5.79 -16.89 -10.90
C ILE A 45 -7.22 -16.46 -11.20
N LYS A 46 -8.19 -17.31 -10.82
CA LYS A 46 -9.62 -17.08 -11.12
C LYS A 46 -10.44 -16.74 -9.89
N THR A 47 -9.97 -17.13 -8.71
CA THR A 47 -10.68 -16.93 -7.44
C THR A 47 -9.80 -16.22 -6.42
N ILE A 48 -10.42 -15.66 -5.38
CA ILE A 48 -9.69 -15.07 -4.26
C ILE A 48 -8.89 -16.15 -3.53
N SER A 49 -9.46 -17.33 -3.33
CA SER A 49 -8.72 -18.45 -2.71
C SER A 49 -7.46 -18.83 -3.49
N ASP A 50 -7.53 -18.84 -4.83
CA ASP A 50 -6.34 -19.09 -5.68
C ASP A 50 -5.32 -17.95 -5.52
N PHE A 51 -5.81 -16.70 -5.44
CA PHE A 51 -4.97 -15.53 -5.23
C PHE A 51 -4.20 -15.62 -3.91
N GLU A 52 -4.91 -15.87 -2.81
CA GLU A 52 -4.30 -16.00 -1.48
C GLU A 52 -3.30 -17.16 -1.45
N SER A 53 -3.67 -18.31 -2.02
CA SER A 53 -2.79 -19.48 -2.04
C SER A 53 -1.52 -19.22 -2.86
N ALA A 54 -1.64 -18.49 -3.98
CA ALA A 54 -0.50 -18.19 -4.83
C ALA A 54 0.44 -17.14 -4.20
N PHE A 55 -0.12 -16.04 -3.66
CA PHE A 55 0.68 -14.94 -3.12
C PHE A 55 1.19 -15.16 -1.71
N SER A 56 0.53 -15.98 -0.89
CA SER A 56 0.98 -16.25 0.49
C SER A 56 2.33 -16.95 0.51
N VAL A 57 2.59 -17.87 -0.43
CA VAL A 57 3.85 -18.62 -0.51
C VAL A 57 5.09 -17.71 -0.56
N PRO A 58 5.22 -16.77 -1.52
CA PRO A 58 6.35 -15.85 -1.54
C PRO A 58 6.33 -14.81 -0.42
N LEU A 59 5.14 -14.40 0.06
CA LEU A 59 5.02 -13.39 1.12
C LEU A 59 5.36 -13.92 2.52
N ASP A 60 5.10 -15.19 2.78
CA ASP A 60 5.39 -15.89 4.03
C ASP A 60 6.80 -16.54 4.02
N TYR A 61 7.54 -16.39 2.92
CA TYR A 61 8.88 -16.95 2.79
C TYR A 61 9.85 -16.35 3.85
N PRO A 62 10.71 -17.15 4.49
CA PRO A 62 11.54 -16.73 5.63
C PRO A 62 12.77 -15.87 5.22
N SER A 63 12.53 -14.78 4.49
CA SER A 63 13.52 -13.76 4.16
C SER A 63 12.90 -12.38 4.34
N GLN A 64 13.56 -11.51 5.11
CA GLN A 64 13.09 -10.14 5.33
C GLN A 64 13.44 -9.22 4.15
N ILE A 65 14.45 -9.58 3.36
CA ILE A 65 14.91 -8.77 2.23
C ILE A 65 13.84 -8.80 1.14
N GLY A 66 13.46 -7.61 0.66
CA GLY A 66 12.47 -7.45 -0.41
C GLY A 66 11.00 -7.57 0.01
N GLN A 67 10.69 -7.78 1.31
CA GLN A 67 9.28 -7.96 1.73
C GLN A 67 8.40 -6.75 1.38
N GLU A 68 8.87 -5.53 1.64
CA GLU A 68 8.10 -4.30 1.33
C GLU A 68 7.72 -4.22 -0.16
N GLU A 69 8.65 -4.61 -1.05
CA GLU A 69 8.40 -4.58 -2.49
C GLU A 69 7.42 -5.66 -2.95
N LEU A 70 7.50 -6.86 -2.37
CA LEU A 70 6.59 -7.96 -2.68
C LEU A 70 5.17 -7.66 -2.20
N VAL A 71 5.02 -7.12 -0.99
CA VAL A 71 3.71 -6.67 -0.46
C VAL A 71 3.14 -5.58 -1.37
N ARG A 72 3.96 -4.62 -1.80
CA ARG A 72 3.52 -3.58 -2.74
C ARG A 72 3.08 -4.13 -4.08
N SER A 73 3.85 -5.04 -4.65
CA SER A 73 3.54 -5.66 -5.93
C SER A 73 2.23 -6.45 -5.85
N MET A 74 2.02 -7.23 -4.79
CA MET A 74 0.75 -7.89 -4.50
C MET A 74 -0.40 -6.87 -4.41
N ALA A 75 -0.21 -5.77 -3.67
CA ALA A 75 -1.23 -4.75 -3.48
C ALA A 75 -1.64 -4.06 -4.79
N ASN A 76 -0.69 -3.86 -5.71
CA ASN A 76 -0.99 -3.36 -7.06
C ASN A 76 -1.86 -4.36 -7.85
N THR A 77 -1.61 -5.67 -7.71
CA THR A 77 -2.46 -6.71 -8.30
C THR A 77 -3.86 -6.72 -7.68
N ILE A 78 -3.97 -6.51 -6.36
CA ILE A 78 -5.26 -6.35 -5.66
C ILE A 78 -6.02 -5.13 -6.20
N ASN A 79 -5.34 -3.98 -6.36
CA ASN A 79 -5.95 -2.79 -6.95
C ASN A 79 -6.54 -3.05 -8.33
N GLY A 80 -5.79 -3.75 -9.21
CA GLY A 80 -6.29 -4.15 -10.52
C GLY A 80 -7.50 -5.09 -10.44
N SER A 81 -7.52 -5.99 -9.45
CA SER A 81 -8.62 -6.94 -9.23
C SER A 81 -9.87 -6.22 -8.71
N LEU A 82 -9.73 -5.30 -7.76
CA LEU A 82 -10.83 -4.52 -7.18
C LEU A 82 -11.60 -3.71 -8.23
N GLN A 83 -10.94 -3.26 -9.31
CA GLN A 83 -11.62 -2.56 -10.41
C GLN A 83 -12.65 -3.44 -11.13
N ASN A 84 -12.43 -4.75 -11.16
CA ASN A 84 -13.27 -5.70 -11.91
C ASN A 84 -14.23 -6.51 -11.01
N VAL A 85 -14.00 -6.52 -9.70
CA VAL A 85 -14.88 -7.18 -8.73
C VAL A 85 -16.09 -6.27 -8.41
N SER A 86 -17.26 -6.89 -8.34
CA SER A 86 -18.52 -6.24 -7.93
C SER A 86 -19.10 -6.80 -6.64
N ASP A 87 -18.74 -8.03 -6.25
CA ASP A 87 -19.23 -8.64 -5.01
C ASP A 87 -18.57 -7.98 -3.77
N PRO A 88 -19.35 -7.36 -2.86
CA PRO A 88 -18.80 -6.75 -1.64
C PRO A 88 -18.03 -7.71 -0.74
N ARG A 89 -18.37 -9.00 -0.72
CA ARG A 89 -17.64 -10.00 0.07
C ARG A 89 -16.23 -10.18 -0.47
N ALA A 90 -16.14 -10.36 -1.79
CA ALA A 90 -14.86 -10.46 -2.50
C ALA A 90 -14.00 -9.20 -2.32
N VAL A 91 -14.61 -8.00 -2.33
CA VAL A 91 -13.90 -6.76 -1.98
C VAL A 91 -13.34 -6.81 -0.57
N SER A 92 -14.15 -7.22 0.42
CA SER A 92 -13.71 -7.31 1.82
C SER A 92 -12.57 -8.29 2.02
N GLU A 93 -12.61 -9.45 1.37
CA GLU A 93 -11.54 -10.45 1.45
C GLU A 93 -10.22 -9.91 0.88
N LEU A 94 -10.26 -9.27 -0.30
CA LEU A 94 -9.08 -8.66 -0.91
C LEU A 94 -8.49 -7.53 -0.05
N VAL A 95 -9.32 -6.67 0.55
CA VAL A 95 -8.87 -5.61 1.46
C VAL A 95 -8.23 -6.23 2.71
N ASN A 96 -8.89 -7.19 3.34
CA ASN A 96 -8.37 -7.87 4.53
C ASN A 96 -7.02 -8.56 4.24
N TYR A 97 -6.88 -9.16 3.06
CA TYR A 97 -5.63 -9.79 2.64
C TYR A 97 -4.50 -8.76 2.46
N ALA A 98 -4.79 -7.61 1.84
CA ALA A 98 -3.82 -6.51 1.75
C ALA A 98 -3.40 -6.01 3.15
N GLU A 99 -4.39 -5.78 4.03
CA GLU A 99 -4.15 -5.30 5.39
C GLU A 99 -3.34 -6.29 6.24
N LYS A 100 -3.58 -7.61 6.11
CA LYS A 100 -2.80 -8.66 6.80
C LYS A 100 -1.30 -8.47 6.57
N TYR A 101 -0.89 -8.23 5.32
CA TYR A 101 0.53 -8.12 4.95
C TYR A 101 1.11 -6.72 5.18
N TYR A 102 0.29 -5.67 5.05
CA TYR A 102 0.73 -4.31 5.36
C TYR A 102 0.77 -4.00 6.86
N ALA A 103 -0.06 -4.63 7.69
CA ALA A 103 -0.12 -4.37 9.13
C ALA A 103 1.26 -4.31 9.82
N PRO A 104 2.17 -5.29 9.66
CA PRO A 104 3.51 -5.21 10.26
C PRO A 104 4.39 -4.09 9.68
N LEU A 105 4.18 -3.69 8.41
CA LEU A 105 4.90 -2.59 7.79
C LEU A 105 4.41 -1.24 8.34
N ILE A 106 3.08 -1.08 8.45
CA ILE A 106 2.45 0.11 9.02
C ILE A 106 2.79 0.28 10.49
N ALA A 107 2.70 -0.80 11.28
CA ALA A 107 3.02 -0.78 12.71
C ALA A 107 4.48 -0.37 13.00
N ARG A 108 5.40 -0.63 12.05
CA ARG A 108 6.81 -0.23 12.17
C ARG A 108 6.99 1.30 12.10
N GLY A 109 6.10 2.01 11.43
CA GLY A 109 6.15 3.47 11.29
C GLY A 109 7.31 4.01 10.44
N ARG A 110 8.09 3.13 9.79
CA ARG A 110 9.32 3.46 9.06
C ARG A 110 9.59 2.44 7.97
N GLY A 111 10.36 2.85 6.97
CA GLY A 111 10.72 2.05 5.81
C GLY A 111 11.09 2.98 4.66
N MET A 112 11.90 2.51 3.71
CA MET A 112 12.32 3.35 2.58
C MET A 112 11.11 3.82 1.76
N SER A 113 10.09 2.99 1.68
CA SER A 113 8.88 3.24 0.91
C SER A 113 7.63 3.46 1.76
N PHE A 114 7.80 3.74 3.06
CA PHE A 114 6.69 3.79 4.02
C PHE A 114 5.53 4.70 3.59
N GLY A 115 5.83 5.90 3.07
CA GLY A 115 4.79 6.80 2.58
C GLY A 115 4.05 6.30 1.33
N GLN A 116 4.69 5.48 0.50
CA GLN A 116 4.04 4.83 -0.65
C GLN A 116 3.15 3.68 -0.19
N ASP A 117 3.60 2.91 0.80
CA ASP A 117 2.84 1.79 1.37
C ASP A 117 1.55 2.29 2.03
N VAL A 118 1.64 3.37 2.81
CA VAL A 118 0.48 4.07 3.38
C VAL A 118 -0.48 4.58 2.29
N TYR A 119 0.05 5.18 1.22
CA TYR A 119 -0.76 5.67 0.11
C TYR A 119 -1.54 4.54 -0.58
N ILE A 120 -0.90 3.40 -0.83
CA ILE A 120 -1.53 2.26 -1.50
C ILE A 120 -2.68 1.68 -0.68
N LEU A 121 -2.52 1.57 0.65
CA LEU A 121 -3.62 1.18 1.54
C LEU A 121 -4.77 2.19 1.52
N GLY A 122 -4.46 3.48 1.44
CA GLY A 122 -5.46 4.53 1.26
C GLY A 122 -6.27 4.32 -0.03
N MET A 123 -5.59 4.09 -1.15
CA MET A 123 -6.24 3.81 -2.44
C MET A 123 -7.10 2.54 -2.43
N ILE A 124 -6.58 1.44 -1.86
CA ILE A 124 -7.32 0.17 -1.78
C ILE A 124 -8.65 0.38 -1.07
N ASN A 125 -8.61 1.09 0.06
CA ASN A 125 -9.79 1.41 0.85
C ASN A 125 -10.72 2.41 0.14
N GLU A 126 -10.18 3.39 -0.57
CA GLU A 126 -10.97 4.32 -1.39
C GLU A 126 -11.77 3.57 -2.47
N ILE A 127 -11.10 2.68 -3.20
CA ILE A 127 -11.75 1.83 -4.23
C ILE A 127 -12.79 0.91 -3.58
N ALA A 128 -12.46 0.30 -2.44
CA ALA A 128 -13.40 -0.55 -1.71
C ALA A 128 -14.66 0.22 -1.29
N PHE A 129 -14.52 1.46 -0.82
CA PHE A 129 -15.66 2.33 -0.55
C PHE A 129 -16.47 2.62 -1.82
N LEU A 130 -15.80 2.97 -2.93
CA LEU A 130 -16.50 3.25 -4.19
C LEU A 130 -17.35 2.07 -4.66
N LYS A 131 -16.87 0.84 -4.43
CA LYS A 131 -17.53 -0.42 -4.81
C LYS A 131 -18.65 -0.85 -3.87
N THR A 132 -18.45 -0.72 -2.57
CA THR A 132 -19.36 -1.29 -1.56
C THR A 132 -20.25 -0.25 -0.88
N LYS A 133 -19.86 1.02 -0.92
CA LYS A 133 -20.41 2.13 -0.14
C LYS A 133 -20.36 1.93 1.37
N GLU A 134 -19.56 0.98 1.87
CA GLU A 134 -19.42 0.75 3.30
C GLU A 134 -18.54 1.84 3.95
N PRO A 135 -19.05 2.60 4.95
CA PRO A 135 -18.34 3.73 5.54
C PRO A 135 -16.97 3.39 6.14
N LYS A 136 -16.78 2.15 6.62
CA LYS A 136 -15.52 1.68 7.22
C LYS A 136 -14.33 1.86 6.27
N TYR A 137 -14.52 1.64 4.97
CA TYR A 137 -13.46 1.78 3.98
C TYR A 137 -13.12 3.25 3.72
N LEU A 138 -14.12 4.14 3.70
CA LEU A 138 -13.86 5.58 3.54
C LEU A 138 -13.08 6.13 4.75
N GLN A 139 -13.44 5.70 5.96
CA GLN A 139 -12.72 6.06 7.19
C GLN A 139 -11.27 5.53 7.19
N ALA A 140 -11.07 4.29 6.72
CA ALA A 140 -9.73 3.72 6.59
C ALA A 140 -8.90 4.48 5.54
N ALA A 141 -9.48 4.82 4.38
CA ALA A 141 -8.83 5.63 3.36
C ALA A 141 -8.40 7.00 3.92
N GLU A 142 -9.29 7.69 4.64
CA GLU A 142 -8.99 8.95 5.32
C GLU A 142 -7.81 8.82 6.28
N LYS A 143 -7.84 7.78 7.14
CA LYS A 143 -6.79 7.49 8.11
C LYS A 143 -5.43 7.34 7.42
N TYR A 144 -5.37 6.51 6.37
CA TYR A 144 -4.12 6.27 5.66
C TYR A 144 -3.64 7.50 4.90
N PHE A 145 -4.51 8.23 4.19
CA PHE A 145 -4.07 9.46 3.53
C PHE A 145 -3.64 10.55 4.53
N LYS A 146 -4.30 10.70 5.68
CA LYS A 146 -3.81 11.60 6.75
C LYS A 146 -2.43 11.20 7.23
N MET A 147 -2.19 9.91 7.46
CA MET A 147 -0.86 9.40 7.81
C MET A 147 0.17 9.73 6.73
N GLY A 148 -0.18 9.54 5.45
CA GLY A 148 0.65 9.93 4.31
C GLY A 148 0.95 11.43 4.27
N GLN A 149 0.00 12.26 4.70
CA GLN A 149 0.12 13.73 4.69
C GLN A 149 1.08 14.18 5.78
N THR A 150 1.03 13.55 6.96
CA THR A 150 1.99 13.80 8.04
C THR A 150 3.42 13.47 7.61
N LEU A 151 3.62 12.40 6.84
CA LEU A 151 4.95 12.00 6.33
C LEU A 151 5.46 12.87 5.18
N GLY A 152 4.54 13.42 4.38
CA GLY A 152 4.87 14.24 3.22
C GLY A 152 3.76 15.25 2.95
N PRO A 153 3.76 16.42 3.62
CA PRO A 153 2.66 17.37 3.54
C PRO A 153 2.41 17.94 2.14
N LYS A 154 3.41 17.87 1.27
CA LYS A 154 3.37 18.38 -0.11
C LYS A 154 3.28 17.27 -1.16
N ARG A 155 3.03 16.02 -0.78
CA ARG A 155 2.94 14.91 -1.74
C ARG A 155 1.61 14.98 -2.49
N PRO A 156 1.62 15.15 -3.83
CA PRO A 156 0.38 15.30 -4.60
C PRO A 156 -0.58 14.12 -4.40
N GLN A 157 -0.05 12.89 -4.43
CA GLN A 157 -0.85 11.66 -4.36
C GLN A 157 -1.75 11.63 -3.12
N THR A 158 -1.18 11.99 -1.97
CA THR A 158 -1.89 12.03 -0.70
C THR A 158 -2.91 13.17 -0.65
N LEU A 159 -2.54 14.36 -1.13
CA LEU A 159 -3.43 15.52 -1.12
C LEU A 159 -4.66 15.26 -2.01
N TYR A 160 -4.47 14.66 -3.18
CA TYR A 160 -5.57 14.25 -4.04
C TYR A 160 -6.44 13.15 -3.41
N GLY A 161 -5.85 12.15 -2.76
CA GLY A 161 -6.61 11.14 -2.01
C GLY A 161 -7.46 11.76 -0.90
N LEU A 162 -6.93 12.73 -0.15
CA LEU A 162 -7.70 13.47 0.86
C LEU A 162 -8.82 14.32 0.23
N LEU A 163 -8.57 14.97 -0.90
CA LEU A 163 -9.61 15.70 -1.62
C LEU A 163 -10.78 14.79 -2.00
N ASP A 164 -10.49 13.62 -2.57
CA ASP A 164 -11.53 12.67 -2.96
C ASP A 164 -12.27 12.12 -1.75
N VAL A 165 -11.57 11.75 -0.68
CA VAL A 165 -12.19 11.30 0.58
C VAL A 165 -13.09 12.36 1.22
N TYR A 166 -12.66 13.62 1.30
CA TYR A 166 -13.47 14.68 1.88
C TYR A 166 -14.66 15.06 1.00
N ARG A 167 -14.49 15.01 -0.33
CA ARG A 167 -15.60 15.17 -1.26
C ARG A 167 -16.63 14.05 -1.10
N MET A 168 -16.19 12.80 -1.03
CA MET A 168 -17.07 11.64 -0.86
C MET A 168 -17.78 11.58 0.50
N SER A 169 -17.13 12.07 1.56
CA SER A 169 -17.73 12.15 2.90
C SER A 169 -18.60 13.39 3.11
N GLY A 170 -18.65 14.32 2.16
CA GLY A 170 -19.37 15.59 2.29
C GLY A 170 -18.73 16.57 3.28
N ASN A 171 -17.49 16.34 3.71
CA ASN A 171 -16.79 17.23 4.63
C ASN A 171 -16.23 18.45 3.88
N ILE A 172 -17.11 19.44 3.66
CA ILE A 172 -16.81 20.64 2.85
C ILE A 172 -15.64 21.45 3.43
N ASP A 173 -15.57 21.61 4.74
CA ASP A 173 -14.53 22.42 5.39
C ASP A 173 -13.15 21.77 5.23
N ALA A 174 -13.06 20.45 5.45
CA ALA A 174 -11.82 19.72 5.23
C ALA A 174 -11.44 19.68 3.75
N PHE A 175 -12.42 19.53 2.85
CA PHE A 175 -12.21 19.59 1.41
C PHE A 175 -11.60 20.93 0.99
N LYS A 176 -12.19 22.06 1.40
CA LYS A 176 -11.69 23.41 1.09
C LYS A 176 -10.26 23.60 1.57
N LYS A 177 -9.96 23.19 2.81
CA LYS A 177 -8.62 23.29 3.38
C LYS A 177 -7.56 22.56 2.54
N ILE A 178 -7.87 21.34 2.07
CA ILE A 178 -6.93 20.61 1.20
C ILE A 178 -6.88 21.22 -0.20
N ALA A 179 -8.01 21.69 -0.74
CA ALA A 179 -8.06 22.32 -2.06
C ALA A 179 -7.19 23.59 -2.10
N ASP A 180 -7.29 24.44 -1.07
CA ASP A 180 -6.45 25.62 -0.90
C ASP A 180 -4.97 25.23 -0.79
N GLN A 181 -4.67 24.14 -0.07
CA GLN A 181 -3.32 23.62 0.03
C GLN A 181 -2.78 23.11 -1.32
N VAL A 182 -3.62 22.52 -2.17
CA VAL A 182 -3.23 22.08 -3.52
C VAL A 182 -3.03 23.28 -4.43
N LEU A 183 -3.98 24.22 -4.48
CA LEU A 183 -3.91 25.40 -5.35
C LEU A 183 -2.82 26.39 -4.93
N SER A 184 -2.46 26.46 -3.65
CA SER A 184 -1.28 27.25 -3.21
C SER A 184 0.05 26.64 -3.67
N GLN A 185 0.11 25.32 -3.89
CA GLN A 185 1.29 24.63 -4.40
C GLN A 185 1.32 24.56 -5.93
N TRP A 186 0.14 24.38 -6.55
CA TRP A 186 -0.07 24.27 -7.98
C TRP A 186 -1.26 25.13 -8.40
N PRO A 187 -1.06 26.45 -8.58
CA PRO A 187 -2.14 27.39 -8.90
C PRO A 187 -2.93 27.05 -10.17
N ASP A 188 -2.27 26.42 -11.14
CA ASP A 188 -2.86 26.05 -12.43
C ASP A 188 -3.51 24.64 -12.42
N ASP A 189 -3.73 24.03 -11.24
CA ASP A 189 -4.39 22.73 -11.12
C ASP A 189 -5.89 22.85 -11.49
N ALA A 190 -6.18 22.62 -12.77
CA ALA A 190 -7.53 22.72 -13.32
C ALA A 190 -8.49 21.71 -12.70
N ARG A 191 -8.01 20.51 -12.31
CA ARG A 191 -8.83 19.48 -11.67
C ARG A 191 -9.41 19.99 -10.36
N THR A 192 -8.55 20.52 -9.48
CA THR A 192 -8.93 21.00 -8.16
C THR A 192 -9.79 22.25 -8.27
N SER A 193 -9.42 23.18 -9.16
CA SER A 193 -10.22 24.37 -9.44
C SER A 193 -11.65 24.01 -9.88
N ASN A 194 -11.80 23.04 -10.78
CA ASN A 194 -13.11 22.57 -11.24
C ASN A 194 -13.90 21.89 -10.12
N LEU A 195 -13.26 21.07 -9.28
CA LEU A 195 -13.91 20.41 -8.14
C LEU A 195 -14.41 21.42 -7.10
N VAL A 196 -13.64 22.47 -6.81
CA VAL A 196 -14.07 23.56 -5.92
C VAL A 196 -15.32 24.26 -6.47
N ASN A 197 -15.31 24.61 -7.76
CA ASN A 197 -16.46 25.26 -8.40
C ASN A 197 -17.72 24.38 -8.37
N GLN A 198 -17.58 23.07 -8.63
CA GLN A 198 -18.70 22.12 -8.57
C GLN A 198 -19.30 22.05 -7.15
N MET A 199 -18.44 21.91 -6.14
CA MET A 199 -18.87 21.78 -4.75
C MET A 199 -19.60 23.04 -4.25
N LEU A 200 -19.09 24.23 -4.55
CA LEU A 200 -19.72 25.50 -4.18
C LEU A 200 -21.10 25.69 -4.83
N ASN A 201 -21.24 25.25 -6.09
CA ASN A 201 -22.51 25.33 -6.80
C ASN A 201 -23.54 24.35 -6.23
N SER A 202 -23.15 23.12 -5.87
CA SER A 202 -24.06 22.15 -5.24
C SER A 202 -24.53 22.58 -3.84
N SER A 203 -23.67 23.23 -3.04
CA SER A 203 -24.06 23.75 -1.72
C SER A 203 -25.08 24.90 -1.80
N SER A 204 -25.11 25.61 -2.94
CA SER A 204 -26.01 26.75 -3.17
C SER A 204 -27.42 26.33 -3.61
N SER A 205 -27.57 25.10 -4.13
CA SER A 205 -28.87 24.56 -4.58
C SER A 205 -29.67 23.85 -3.48
N GLU A 206 -29.03 23.39 -2.40
CA GLU A 206 -29.69 22.73 -1.27
C GLU A 206 -30.23 23.72 -0.22
N SER A 207 -29.95 25.03 -0.37
CA SER A 207 -30.42 26.09 0.53
C SER A 207 -31.65 26.85 0.02
N LYS A 208 -32.41 26.28 -0.93
CA LYS A 208 -33.68 26.81 -1.45
C LYS A 208 -34.79 25.77 -1.28
#